data_AF-A0AAD5CX38-F1
#
_entry.id   AF-A0AAD5CX38-F1
#
_cell.length_a   1.000
_cell.length_b   1.000
_cell.length_c   1.000
_cell.angle_alpha   90.00
_cell.angle_beta   90.00
_cell.angle_gamma   90.00
#
_symmetry.space_group_name_H-M   'P 1'
#
loop_
_entity.id
_entity.type
_entity.pdbx_description
1 polymer ?
#
loop_
_entity_poly.entity_id
_entity_poly.type
_entity_poly.pdbx_seq_one_letter_code
_entity_poly.pdbx_strand_id
1 'polypeptide(L)'
;MEMSLLKALLKNISAFINLSCKDNKCGGVVEKYYVKGEQVIKLIKLVLESIVNADVASDPSLQKEFAGLSQSVDELGEVLEDSHMLVSKVYFVLKAESLVTKVQTHGLDILDLLQSREGLPVELSSASLEVPS
;
A
#
# COMPACT_ATOMS: atom_id res chain seq x y z
N MET A 1 -0.89 -24.25 -10.57
CA MET A 1 -0.53 -22.92 -11.08
C MET A 1 0.15 -22.20 -9.94
N GLU A 2 1.43 -21.83 -10.09
CA GLU A 2 2.11 -21.03 -9.07
C GLU A 2 1.37 -19.69 -8.91
N MET A 3 1.11 -19.28 -7.67
CA MET A 3 0.48 -18.00 -7.38
C MET A 3 1.51 -16.92 -7.68
N SER A 4 1.21 -15.99 -8.59
CA SER A 4 2.09 -14.84 -8.81
C SER A 4 2.16 -13.99 -7.55
N LEU A 5 3.29 -13.34 -7.32
CA LEU A 5 3.52 -12.52 -6.14
C LEU A 5 2.48 -11.40 -6.00
N LEU A 6 2.05 -10.81 -7.11
CA LEU A 6 0.96 -9.81 -7.14
C LEU A 6 -0.39 -10.39 -6.69
N LYS A 7 -0.72 -11.63 -7.08
CA LYS A 7 -1.95 -12.30 -6.60
C LYS A 7 -1.87 -12.63 -5.11
N ALA A 8 -0.69 -13.02 -4.64
CA ALA A 8 -0.45 -13.23 -3.20
C ALA A 8 -0.61 -11.91 -2.42
N LEU A 9 -0.05 -10.81 -2.93
CA LEU A 9 -0.21 -9.48 -2.37
C LEU A 9 -1.67 -9.02 -2.34
N LEU A 10 -2.43 -9.19 -3.43
CA LEU A 10 -3.86 -8.84 -3.47
C LEU A 10 -4.69 -9.65 -2.47
N LYS A 11 -4.35 -10.92 -2.28
CA LYS A 11 -4.95 -11.77 -1.25
C LYS A 11 -4.63 -11.25 0.15
N ASN A 12 -3.37 -10.90 0.40
CA ASN A 12 -2.92 -10.33 1.67
C ASN A 12 -3.64 -9.02 1.99
N ILE A 13 -3.61 -8.05 1.06
CA ILE A 13 -4.33 -6.79 1.15
C ILE A 13 -5.82 -7.02 1.47
N SER A 14 -6.45 -8.00 0.81
CA SER A 14 -7.85 -8.31 1.07
C SER A 14 -8.07 -8.91 2.45
N ALA A 15 -7.13 -9.71 2.97
CA ALA A 15 -7.15 -10.16 4.36
C ALA A 15 -7.04 -8.98 5.31
N PHE A 16 -6.09 -8.07 5.10
CA PHE A 16 -5.92 -6.85 5.89
C PHE A 16 -7.19 -5.99 5.91
N ILE A 17 -7.80 -5.69 4.75
CA ILE A 17 -9.02 -4.87 4.70
C ILE A 17 -10.17 -5.55 5.46
N ASN A 18 -10.26 -6.87 5.37
CA ASN A 18 -11.27 -7.65 6.07
C ASN A 18 -10.98 -7.79 7.57
N LEU A 19 -9.80 -7.36 8.05
CA LEU A 19 -9.44 -7.56 9.44
C LEU A 19 -10.52 -7.02 10.36
N SER A 20 -11.09 -5.85 10.16
CA SER A 20 -12.10 -5.25 11.03
C SER A 20 -11.65 -5.15 12.48
N CYS A 21 -11.73 -3.93 13.00
CA CYS A 21 -11.77 -3.74 14.43
C CYS A 21 -13.06 -4.35 15.00
N LYS A 22 -13.09 -5.67 15.25
CA LYS A 22 -14.23 -6.35 15.86
C LYS A 22 -14.02 -6.43 17.36
N ASP A 23 -15.08 -6.06 18.05
CA ASP A 23 -15.15 -5.87 19.49
C ASP A 23 -14.37 -4.65 19.98
N ASN A 24 -14.77 -4.17 21.15
CA ASN A 24 -14.24 -3.12 22.03
C ASN A 24 -12.70 -3.05 22.25
N LYS A 25 -11.89 -3.70 21.42
CA LYS A 25 -10.42 -3.81 21.46
C LYS A 25 -9.68 -2.69 20.74
N CYS A 26 -10.19 -2.13 19.63
CA CYS A 26 -9.61 -0.92 19.04
C CYS A 26 -10.51 0.29 19.25
N GLY A 27 -10.34 0.90 20.42
CA GLY A 27 -10.74 2.28 20.64
C GLY A 27 -9.55 3.23 20.48
N GLY A 28 -9.81 4.44 19.99
CA GLY A 28 -8.86 5.55 20.02
C GLY A 28 -7.75 5.45 18.98
N VAL A 29 -6.50 5.33 19.43
CA VAL A 29 -5.34 5.46 18.54
C VAL A 29 -5.20 4.26 17.60
N VAL A 30 -5.54 3.05 18.05
CA VAL A 30 -5.45 1.83 17.22
C VAL A 30 -6.42 1.89 16.05
N GLU A 31 -7.67 2.27 16.32
CA GLU A 31 -8.71 2.46 15.30
C GLU A 31 -8.30 3.49 14.24
N LYS A 32 -7.72 4.62 14.69
CA LYS A 32 -7.20 5.65 13.78
C LYS A 32 -6.17 5.08 12.80
N TYR A 33 -5.26 4.23 13.27
CA TYR A 33 -4.25 3.60 12.42
C TYR A 33 -4.82 2.51 11.51
N TYR A 34 -5.83 1.77 11.99
CA TYR A 34 -6.59 0.83 11.16
C TYR A 34 -7.23 1.56 9.97
N VAL A 35 -8.01 2.61 10.23
CA VAL A 35 -8.69 3.41 9.19
C VAL A 35 -7.69 4.05 8.24
N LYS A 36 -6.61 4.64 8.76
CA LYS A 36 -5.56 5.27 7.94
C LYS A 36 -4.89 4.23 7.01
N GLY A 37 -4.50 3.08 7.54
CA GLY A 37 -3.90 1.99 6.77
C GLY A 37 -4.87 1.45 5.71
N GLU A 38 -6.12 1.18 6.10
CA GLU A 38 -7.16 0.67 5.21
C GLU A 38 -7.41 1.61 4.02
N GLN A 39 -7.51 2.94 4.26
CA GLN A 39 -7.72 3.92 3.18
C GLN A 39 -6.58 3.89 2.16
N VAL A 40 -5.33 3.92 2.63
CA VAL A 40 -4.15 3.88 1.75
C VAL A 40 -4.12 2.55 0.97
N ILE A 41 -4.29 1.43 1.67
CA ILE A 41 -4.23 0.10 1.07
C ILE A 41 -5.34 -0.11 0.03
N LYS A 42 -6.54 0.44 0.25
CA LYS A 42 -7.63 0.41 -0.74
C LYS A 42 -7.26 1.13 -2.03
N LEU A 43 -6.62 2.29 -1.95
CA LEU A 43 -6.18 3.03 -3.15
C LEU A 43 -5.14 2.23 -3.92
N ILE A 44 -4.14 1.67 -3.22
CA ILE A 44 -3.10 0.84 -3.84
C ILE A 44 -3.73 -0.41 -4.46
N LYS A 45 -4.68 -1.07 -3.78
CA LYS A 45 -5.38 -2.25 -4.28
C LYS A 45 -6.00 -2.03 -5.66
N LEU A 46 -6.68 -0.91 -5.87
CA LEU A 46 -7.32 -0.59 -7.15
C LEU A 46 -6.31 -0.56 -8.31
N VAL A 47 -5.14 0.01 -8.07
CA VAL A 47 -4.04 0.06 -9.05
C VAL A 47 -3.52 -1.33 -9.34
N LEU A 48 -3.25 -2.13 -8.29
CA LEU A 48 -2.79 -3.50 -8.42
C LEU A 48 -3.79 -4.41 -9.17
N GLU A 49 -5.09 -4.23 -8.93
CA GLU A 49 -6.15 -4.95 -9.64
C GLU A 49 -6.19 -4.60 -11.13
N SER A 50 -5.91 -3.34 -11.50
CA SER A 50 -5.89 -2.91 -12.90
C SER A 50 -4.73 -3.54 -13.71
N ILE A 51 -3.62 -3.86 -13.06
CA ILE A 51 -2.42 -4.41 -13.71
C ILE A 51 -2.24 -5.92 -13.49
N VAL A 52 -3.12 -6.59 -12.75
CA VAL A 52 -2.92 -7.99 -12.31
C VAL A 52 -2.72 -9.00 -13.44
N ASN A 53 -3.29 -8.72 -14.62
CA ASN A 53 -3.19 -9.54 -15.81
C ASN A 53 -2.33 -8.89 -16.91
N ALA A 54 -1.71 -7.76 -16.63
CA ALA A 54 -0.84 -7.07 -17.58
C ALA A 54 0.60 -7.58 -17.47
N ASP A 55 1.30 -7.64 -18.60
CA ASP A 55 2.69 -8.13 -18.65
C ASP A 55 3.64 -7.31 -17.76
N VAL A 56 3.33 -6.02 -17.59
CA VAL A 56 4.07 -5.08 -16.73
C VAL A 56 4.20 -5.58 -15.29
N ALA A 57 3.24 -6.36 -14.79
CA ALA A 57 3.26 -6.91 -13.44
C ALA A 57 4.45 -7.87 -13.20
N SER A 58 5.06 -8.43 -14.24
CA SER A 58 6.21 -9.35 -14.11
C SER A 58 7.55 -8.63 -14.04
N ASP A 59 7.56 -7.30 -14.09
CA ASP A 59 8.79 -6.52 -14.06
C ASP A 59 9.56 -6.67 -12.73
N PRO A 60 10.91 -6.84 -12.78
CA PRO A 60 11.72 -7.03 -11.57
C PRO A 60 11.62 -5.91 -10.53
N SER A 61 11.54 -4.65 -10.96
CA SER A 61 11.41 -3.50 -10.05
C SER A 61 10.04 -3.50 -9.38
N LEU A 62 8.97 -3.77 -10.14
CA LEU A 62 7.62 -3.89 -9.57
C LEU A 62 7.50 -5.11 -8.65
N GLN A 63 8.09 -6.25 -9.01
CA GLN A 63 8.12 -7.44 -8.16
C GLN A 63 8.76 -7.17 -6.80
N LYS A 64 9.85 -6.39 -6.77
CA LYS A 64 10.49 -5.95 -5.53
C LYS A 64 9.56 -5.09 -4.69
N GLU A 65 8.91 -4.10 -5.30
CA GLU A 65 7.98 -3.22 -4.57
C GLU A 65 6.74 -3.98 -4.08
N PHE A 66 6.22 -4.93 -4.85
CA PHE A 66 5.13 -5.80 -4.42
C PHE A 66 5.53 -6.65 -3.21
N ALA A 67 6.77 -7.16 -3.16
CA ALA A 67 7.26 -7.95 -2.03
C ALA A 67 7.37 -7.08 -0.77
N GLY A 68 7.98 -5.89 -0.89
CA GLY A 68 8.10 -4.93 0.21
C GLY A 68 6.75 -4.43 0.73
N LEU A 69 5.81 -4.19 -0.19
CA LEU A 69 4.44 -3.83 0.15
C LEU A 69 3.73 -4.97 0.88
N SER A 70 3.83 -6.22 0.41
CA SER A 70 3.21 -7.37 1.08
C SER A 70 3.72 -7.50 2.51
N GLN A 71 5.03 -7.46 2.71
CA GLN A 71 5.64 -7.53 4.03
C GLN A 71 5.15 -6.38 4.92
N SER A 72 5.09 -5.16 4.40
CA SER A 72 4.65 -3.99 5.18
C SER A 72 3.17 -4.07 5.57
N VAL A 73 2.32 -4.65 4.72
CA VAL A 73 0.90 -4.90 5.00
C VAL A 73 0.73 -6.00 6.07
N ASP A 74 1.49 -7.09 5.97
CA ASP A 74 1.51 -8.16 6.99
C ASP A 74 1.92 -7.60 8.36
N GLU A 75 3.07 -6.91 8.42
CA GLU A 75 3.58 -6.32 9.66
C GLU A 75 2.59 -5.29 10.26
N LEU A 76 1.87 -4.53 9.41
CA LEU A 76 0.86 -3.59 9.88
C LEU A 76 -0.35 -4.30 10.46
N GLY A 77 -0.79 -5.40 9.85
CA GLY A 77 -1.86 -6.26 10.38
C GLY A 77 -1.51 -6.79 11.76
N GLU A 78 -0.32 -7.39 11.89
CA GLU A 78 0.19 -7.94 13.16
C GLU A 78 0.24 -6.88 14.26
N VAL A 79 0.78 -5.69 13.98
CA VAL A 79 0.88 -4.60 14.97
C VAL A 79 -0.50 -4.10 15.44
N LEU A 80 -1.50 -4.11 14.56
CA LEU A 80 -2.86 -3.71 14.90
C LEU A 80 -3.59 -4.79 15.73
N GLU A 81 -3.41 -6.06 15.39
CA GLU A 81 -3.95 -7.19 16.16
C GLU A 81 -3.29 -7.33 17.55
N ASP A 82 -1.97 -7.18 17.63
CA ASP A 82 -1.19 -7.29 18.86
C ASP A 82 -1.16 -6.00 19.69
N SER A 83 -1.96 -4.99 19.31
CA SER A 83 -1.98 -3.68 19.95
C SER A 83 -2.24 -3.71 21.46
N HIS A 84 -2.91 -4.76 21.98
CA HIS A 84 -3.11 -4.98 23.41
C HIS A 84 -1.86 -5.49 24.15
N MET A 85 -0.95 -6.19 23.47
CA MET A 85 0.29 -6.73 24.07
C MET A 85 1.45 -5.72 24.06
N LEU A 86 1.35 -4.64 23.29
CA LEU A 86 2.38 -3.62 23.24
C LEU A 86 2.40 -2.80 24.54
N VAL A 87 3.47 -2.97 25.30
CA VAL A 87 3.66 -2.42 26.66
C VAL A 87 3.63 -0.88 26.70
N SER A 88 3.79 -0.19 25.56
CA SER A 88 3.78 1.27 25.46
C SER A 88 2.95 1.78 24.27
N LYS A 89 2.00 2.69 24.56
CA LYS A 89 1.21 3.40 23.54
C LYS A 89 2.09 4.21 22.58
N VAL A 90 3.21 4.76 23.05
CA VAL A 90 4.14 5.53 22.22
C VAL A 90 4.86 4.62 21.23
N TYR A 91 5.28 3.43 21.67
CA TYR A 91 5.91 2.45 20.80
C TYR A 91 4.95 2.00 19.69
N PHE A 92 3.69 1.69 20.06
CA PHE A 92 2.65 1.36 19.07
C PHE A 92 2.50 2.45 18.02
N VAL A 93 2.34 3.72 18.43
CA VAL A 93 2.18 4.86 17.51
C VAL A 93 3.37 4.97 16.55
N LEU A 94 4.60 4.90 17.06
CA LEU A 94 5.79 5.02 16.23
C LEU A 94 5.91 3.86 15.22
N LYS A 95 5.64 2.63 15.65
CA LYS A 95 5.70 1.45 14.79
C LYS A 95 4.60 1.48 13.73
N ALA A 96 3.35 1.80 14.12
CA ALA A 96 2.23 1.91 13.20
C ALA A 96 2.43 3.04 12.18
N GLU A 97 2.89 4.22 12.59
CA GLU A 97 3.16 5.34 11.69
C GLU A 97 4.29 5.01 10.70
N SER A 98 5.36 4.36 11.17
CA SER A 98 6.45 3.89 10.31
C SER A 98 5.96 2.91 9.25
N LEU A 99 5.12 1.94 9.63
CA LEU A 99 4.58 0.94 8.71
C LEU A 99 3.62 1.54 7.70
N VAL A 100 2.73 2.44 8.13
CA VAL A 100 1.84 3.16 7.20
C VAL A 100 2.66 3.98 6.20
N THR A 101 3.73 4.63 6.64
CA THR A 101 4.64 5.37 5.75
C THR A 101 5.29 4.43 4.73
N LYS A 102 5.77 3.26 5.15
CA LYS A 102 6.34 2.26 4.21
C LYS A 102 5.32 1.78 3.18
N VAL A 103 4.09 1.49 3.60
CA VAL A 103 3.00 1.12 2.69
C VAL A 103 2.74 2.23 1.67
N GLN A 104 2.72 3.49 2.11
CA GLN A 104 2.57 4.64 1.22
C GLN A 104 3.75 4.77 0.24
N THR A 105 4.98 4.64 0.72
CA THR A 105 6.19 4.72 -0.11
C THR A 105 6.18 3.65 -1.20
N HIS A 106 5.97 2.38 -0.84
CA HIS A 106 5.87 1.31 -1.84
C HIS A 106 4.73 1.55 -2.84
N GLY A 107 3.58 2.06 -2.37
CA GLY A 107 2.47 2.43 -3.24
C GLY A 107 2.82 3.51 -4.26
N LEU A 108 3.54 4.55 -3.83
CA LEU A 108 4.02 5.62 -4.71
C LEU A 108 5.09 5.12 -5.69
N ASP A 109 6.05 4.33 -5.22
CA ASP A 109 7.10 3.77 -6.07
C ASP A 109 6.49 2.87 -7.16
N ILE A 110 5.44 2.10 -6.85
CA ILE A 110 4.67 1.35 -7.84
C ILE A 110 4.03 2.28 -8.88
N LEU A 111 3.38 3.36 -8.44
CA LEU A 111 2.76 4.33 -9.35
C LEU A 111 3.79 4.99 -10.27
N ASP A 112 4.92 5.43 -9.74
CA ASP A 112 6.01 6.05 -10.51
C ASP A 112 6.61 5.06 -11.52
N LEU A 113 6.79 3.79 -11.10
CA LEU A 113 7.24 2.72 -11.99
C LEU A 113 6.24 2.39 -13.10
N LEU A 114 4.93 2.58 -12.88
CA LEU A 114 3.92 2.40 -13.91
C LEU A 114 3.86 3.60 -14.87
N GLN A 115 3.86 4.82 -14.33
CA GLN A 115 3.85 6.06 -15.13
C GLN A 115 5.08 6.23 -16.00
N SER A 116 6.24 5.76 -15.56
CA SER A 116 7.47 5.79 -16.38
C SER A 116 7.44 4.84 -17.59
N ARG A 117 6.49 3.88 -17.62
CA ARG A 117 6.36 2.87 -18.68
C ARG A 117 5.25 3.19 -19.67
N GLU A 118 4.14 3.72 -19.16
CA GLU A 118 3.17 4.42 -19.99
C GLU A 118 3.82 5.74 -20.38
N GLY A 119 4.65 5.73 -21.44
CA GLY A 119 5.34 6.91 -21.94
C GLY A 119 4.44 8.13 -21.82
N LEU A 120 4.86 9.08 -20.98
CA LEU A 120 4.06 10.23 -20.56
C LEU A 120 3.32 10.79 -21.78
N PRO A 121 1.97 10.93 -21.76
CA PRO A 121 1.32 11.73 -22.77
C PRO A 121 1.97 13.12 -22.72
N VAL A 122 2.54 13.55 -23.85
CA VAL A 122 3.20 14.86 -24.01
C VAL A 122 2.31 16.03 -23.55
N GLU A 123 1.00 15.81 -23.39
CA GLU A 123 0.03 16.80 -22.91
C GLU A 123 0.17 17.19 -21.42
N LEU A 124 0.95 16.47 -20.61
CA LEU A 124 1.26 16.88 -19.22
C LEU A 124 2.72 17.35 -19.02
N SER A 125 3.51 17.45 -20.09
CA SER A 125 4.79 18.13 -20.00
C SER A 125 4.54 19.62 -19.77
N SER A 126 5.14 20.17 -18.71
CA SER A 126 5.13 21.59 -18.34
C SER A 126 5.61 22.54 -19.45
N ALA A 127 6.07 21.99 -20.59
CA ALA A 127 6.39 22.70 -21.82
C ALA A 127 5.16 23.22 -22.61
N SER A 128 3.92 22.79 -22.33
CA SER A 128 2.73 23.31 -23.05
C SER A 128 2.15 24.62 -22.48
N LEU A 129 2.77 25.23 -21.47
CA LEU A 129 2.36 26.50 -20.87
C LEU A 129 3.13 27.72 -21.39
N GLU A 130 3.60 27.70 -22.63
CA GLU A 130 4.04 28.92 -23.31
C GLU A 130 2.88 29.53 -24.08
N VAL A 131 2.19 30.48 -23.43
CA VAL A 131 1.24 31.39 -24.09
C VAL A 131 2.05 32.31 -25.01
N PRO A 132 1.79 32.36 -26.33
CA PRO A 132 2.48 33.29 -27.21
C PRO A 132 2.06 34.72 -26.85
N SER A 133 3.06 35.60 -26.75
CA SER A 133 2.90 37.05 -26.58
C SER A 133 2.67 37.75 -27.92
#